data_AF-A0A7S0ZC83-F1
#
_entry.id   AF-A0A7S0ZC83-F1
#
_cell.length_a   1.000
_cell.length_b   1.000
_cell.length_c   1.000
_cell.angle_alpha   90.00
_cell.angle_beta   90.00
_cell.angle_gamma   90.00
#
_symmetry.space_group_name_H-M   'P 1'
#
loop_
_entity.id
_entity.type
_entity.pdbx_description
1 polymer ?
#
loop_
_entity_poly.entity_id
_entity_poly.type
_entity_poly.pdbx_seq_one_letter_code
_entity_poly.pdbx_strand_id
1 'polypeptide(L)'
;QILRRSDAHRERKLKLELQKGKLESQLEYERSKDLDSPVNELESQIEQQRKRKEVITQRKENLVTKKKESKEALEKLESEHSAMDKEYETLEKEFGKSKKLLQRKHDQIGDLKKAISDAQNVIEQISSSKKELLVECKVEQIELPFLDDEEVEQEVEMETIRDSDTPMEDANGTGEQKEDELIGMNRRLDFSQLSRKLRDMRSADARKKTDSVFLDEHKKIASQIEALAPNLRATEHMDDVQHRVQ
;
A
#
# COMPACT_ATOMS: atom_id res chain seq x y z
N GLN A 1 -117.50 -83.60 2.26
CA GLN A 1 -116.03 -83.57 2.47
C GLN A 1 -115.24 -83.20 1.21
N ILE A 2 -115.71 -83.52 -0.01
CA ILE A 2 -115.02 -83.22 -1.27
C ILE A 2 -114.94 -81.70 -1.56
N LEU A 3 -116.00 -80.94 -1.30
CA LEU A 3 -116.03 -79.48 -1.50
C LEU A 3 -114.93 -78.74 -0.69
N ARG A 4 -114.81 -79.03 0.61
CA ARG A 4 -113.79 -78.40 1.48
C ARG A 4 -112.35 -78.71 1.06
N ARG A 5 -112.08 -79.89 0.47
CA ARG A 5 -110.76 -80.24 -0.07
C ARG A 5 -110.47 -79.47 -1.37
N SER A 6 -111.48 -79.27 -2.22
CA SER A 6 -111.40 -78.44 -3.42
C SER A 6 -111.14 -76.96 -3.09
N ASP A 7 -111.82 -76.43 -2.08
CA ASP A 7 -111.64 -75.03 -1.63
C ASP A 7 -110.25 -74.79 -1.02
N ALA A 8 -109.76 -75.72 -0.18
CA ALA A 8 -108.40 -75.64 0.37
C ALA A 8 -107.31 -75.75 -0.71
N HIS A 9 -107.53 -76.58 -1.74
CA HIS A 9 -106.63 -76.66 -2.89
C HIS A 9 -106.64 -75.36 -3.71
N ARG A 10 -107.81 -74.73 -3.89
CA ARG A 10 -107.94 -73.43 -4.56
C ARG A 10 -107.24 -72.31 -3.78
N GLU A 11 -107.36 -72.28 -2.46
CA GLU A 11 -106.69 -71.29 -1.62
C GLU A 11 -105.16 -71.46 -1.64
N ARG A 12 -104.66 -72.70 -1.59
CA ARG A 12 -103.23 -72.99 -1.74
C ARG A 12 -102.72 -72.61 -3.12
N LYS A 13 -103.50 -72.88 -4.18
CA LYS A 13 -103.18 -72.47 -5.55
C LYS A 13 -103.10 -70.94 -5.66
N LEU A 14 -104.05 -70.22 -5.08
CA LEU A 14 -104.06 -68.75 -5.08
C LEU A 14 -102.87 -68.17 -4.29
N LYS A 15 -102.49 -68.78 -3.16
CA LYS A 15 -101.28 -68.41 -2.40
C LYS A 15 -100.01 -68.65 -3.22
N LEU A 16 -99.93 -69.76 -3.96
CA LEU A 16 -98.80 -70.05 -4.84
C LEU A 16 -98.76 -69.11 -6.06
N GLU A 17 -99.90 -68.77 -6.65
CA GLU A 17 -99.99 -67.78 -7.73
C GLU A 17 -99.59 -66.38 -7.26
N LEU A 18 -99.97 -65.99 -6.04
CA LEU A 18 -99.54 -64.73 -5.43
C LEU A 18 -98.02 -64.72 -5.18
N GLN A 19 -97.47 -65.82 -4.65
CA GLN A 19 -96.02 -65.97 -4.44
C GLN A 19 -95.27 -65.97 -5.77
N LYS A 20 -95.81 -66.63 -6.80
CA LYS A 20 -95.26 -66.63 -8.15
C LYS A 20 -95.26 -65.21 -8.73
N GLY A 21 -96.37 -64.48 -8.64
CA GLY A 21 -96.44 -63.08 -9.08
C GLY A 21 -95.44 -62.17 -8.33
N LYS A 22 -95.26 -62.37 -7.02
CA LYS A 22 -94.26 -61.61 -6.25
C LYS A 22 -92.83 -61.92 -6.70
N LEU A 23 -92.50 -63.20 -6.91
CA LEU A 23 -91.19 -63.61 -7.40
C LEU A 23 -90.96 -63.11 -8.84
N GLU A 24 -91.98 -63.16 -9.69
CA GLU A 24 -91.93 -62.62 -11.05
C GLU A 24 -91.70 -61.11 -11.04
N SER A 25 -92.41 -60.34 -10.20
CA SER A 25 -92.18 -58.89 -10.06
C SER A 25 -90.79 -58.55 -9.49
N GLN A 26 -90.28 -59.34 -8.53
CA GLN A 26 -88.92 -59.15 -8.00
C GLN A 26 -87.86 -59.47 -9.05
N LEU A 27 -88.09 -60.51 -9.85
CA LEU A 27 -87.19 -60.96 -10.90
C LEU A 27 -87.20 -59.99 -12.08
N GLU A 28 -88.35 -59.41 -12.43
CA GLU A 28 -88.47 -58.34 -13.40
C GLU A 28 -87.80 -57.05 -12.90
N TYR A 29 -87.95 -56.70 -11.63
CA TYR A 29 -87.28 -55.55 -11.01
C TYR A 29 -85.75 -55.69 -11.08
N GLU A 30 -85.18 -56.81 -10.65
CA GLU A 30 -83.73 -57.05 -10.71
C GLU A 30 -83.22 -57.16 -12.15
N ARG A 31 -84.03 -57.66 -13.11
CA ARG A 31 -83.69 -57.64 -14.54
C ARG A 31 -83.74 -56.25 -15.16
N SER A 32 -84.65 -55.39 -14.70
CA SER A 32 -84.79 -54.00 -15.17
C SER A 32 -83.83 -53.03 -14.49
N LYS A 33 -83.13 -53.48 -13.44
CA LYS A 33 -82.17 -52.68 -12.69
C LYS A 33 -80.90 -52.52 -13.50
N ASP A 34 -80.61 -51.28 -13.87
CA ASP A 34 -79.36 -50.93 -14.54
C ASP A 34 -78.18 -51.01 -13.54
N LEU A 35 -77.39 -52.07 -13.67
CA LEU A 35 -76.12 -52.25 -12.96
C LEU A 35 -74.93 -51.88 -13.84
N ASP A 36 -75.13 -51.74 -15.15
CA ASP A 36 -74.06 -51.50 -16.12
C ASP A 36 -73.59 -50.04 -16.06
N SER A 37 -74.51 -49.08 -15.86
CA SER A 37 -74.16 -47.66 -15.75
C SER A 37 -73.21 -47.36 -14.56
N PRO A 38 -73.49 -47.78 -13.30
CA PRO A 38 -72.55 -47.61 -12.19
C PRO A 38 -71.21 -48.33 -12.40
N VAL A 39 -71.21 -49.51 -13.04
CA VAL A 39 -69.99 -50.25 -13.34
C VAL A 39 -69.14 -49.49 -14.37
N ASN A 40 -69.74 -49.01 -15.45
CA ASN A 40 -69.05 -48.20 -16.46
C ASN A 40 -68.50 -46.88 -15.90
N GLU A 41 -69.23 -46.24 -14.98
CA GLU A 41 -68.74 -45.05 -14.27
C GLU A 41 -67.51 -45.38 -13.41
N LEU A 42 -67.54 -46.48 -12.65
CA LEU A 42 -66.40 -46.92 -11.84
C LEU A 42 -65.20 -47.31 -12.70
N GLU A 43 -65.42 -48.00 -13.83
CA GLU A 43 -64.38 -48.35 -14.78
C GLU A 43 -63.71 -47.11 -15.38
N SER A 44 -64.52 -46.12 -15.79
CA SER A 44 -64.03 -44.83 -16.26
C SER A 44 -63.22 -44.07 -15.20
N GLN A 45 -63.69 -44.07 -13.94
CA GLN A 45 -62.94 -43.48 -12.83
C GLN A 45 -61.61 -44.21 -12.58
N ILE A 46 -61.58 -45.55 -12.63
CA ILE A 46 -60.35 -46.34 -12.48
C ILE A 46 -59.36 -46.00 -13.60
N GLU A 47 -59.82 -45.90 -14.84
CA GLU A 47 -58.96 -45.55 -15.96
C GLU A 47 -58.40 -44.13 -15.83
N GLN A 48 -59.22 -43.16 -15.41
CA GLN A 48 -58.76 -41.80 -15.14
C GLN A 48 -57.70 -41.78 -14.03
N GLN A 49 -57.91 -42.53 -12.93
CA GLN A 49 -56.95 -42.61 -11.84
C GLN A 49 -55.63 -43.29 -12.25
N ARG A 50 -55.69 -44.31 -13.12
CA ARG A 50 -54.50 -44.94 -13.71
C ARG A 50 -53.70 -43.93 -14.52
N LYS A 51 -54.34 -43.16 -15.41
CA LYS A 51 -53.69 -42.09 -16.18
C LYS A 51 -53.08 -41.02 -15.26
N ARG A 52 -53.79 -40.60 -14.21
CA ARG A 52 -53.26 -39.66 -13.21
C ARG A 52 -52.03 -40.21 -12.50
N LYS A 53 -52.05 -41.49 -12.08
CA LYS A 53 -50.91 -42.15 -11.43
C LYS A 53 -49.69 -42.15 -12.35
N GLU A 54 -49.87 -42.46 -13.63
CA GLU A 54 -48.80 -42.49 -14.62
C GLU A 54 -48.16 -41.10 -14.84
N VAL A 55 -48.97 -40.05 -14.96
CA VAL A 55 -48.48 -38.67 -15.05
C VAL A 55 -47.70 -38.29 -13.78
N ILE A 56 -48.20 -38.68 -12.60
CA ILE A 56 -47.52 -38.42 -11.33
C ILE A 56 -46.18 -39.18 -11.24
N THR A 57 -46.11 -40.42 -11.71
CA THR A 57 -44.86 -41.20 -11.71
C THR A 57 -43.83 -40.59 -12.65
N GLN A 58 -44.22 -40.22 -13.87
CA GLN A 58 -43.31 -39.53 -14.80
C GLN A 58 -42.83 -38.18 -14.23
N ARG A 59 -43.72 -37.41 -13.60
CA ARG A 59 -43.35 -36.16 -12.93
C ARG A 59 -42.38 -36.40 -11.77
N LYS A 60 -42.55 -37.47 -11.00
CA LYS A 60 -41.64 -37.85 -9.91
C LYS A 60 -40.25 -38.20 -10.45
N GLU A 61 -40.18 -39.00 -11.51
CA GLU A 61 -38.92 -39.36 -12.15
C GLU A 61 -38.17 -38.13 -12.65
N ASN A 62 -38.87 -37.22 -13.36
CA ASN A 62 -38.30 -35.96 -13.82
C ASN A 62 -37.83 -35.05 -12.68
N LEU A 63 -38.50 -35.05 -11.53
CA LEU A 63 -38.05 -34.30 -10.36
C LEU A 63 -36.81 -34.93 -9.71
N VAL A 64 -36.71 -36.26 -9.73
CA VAL A 64 -35.55 -36.98 -9.22
C VAL A 64 -34.32 -36.72 -10.09
N THR A 65 -34.45 -36.75 -11.43
CA THR A 65 -33.34 -36.43 -12.34
C THR A 65 -32.89 -35.00 -12.16
N LYS A 66 -33.81 -34.02 -12.16
CA LYS A 66 -33.47 -32.61 -11.90
C LYS A 66 -32.81 -32.39 -10.54
N LYS A 67 -33.27 -33.10 -9.50
CA LYS A 67 -32.65 -33.04 -8.17
C LYS A 67 -31.23 -33.59 -8.19
N LYS A 68 -30.96 -34.65 -8.96
CA LYS A 68 -29.62 -35.23 -9.11
C LYS A 68 -28.71 -34.25 -9.85
N GLU A 69 -29.16 -33.71 -10.98
CA GLU A 69 -28.40 -32.72 -11.76
C GLU A 69 -28.07 -31.47 -10.93
N SER A 70 -29.05 -30.95 -10.17
CA SER A 70 -28.83 -29.81 -9.28
C SER A 70 -27.84 -30.10 -8.16
N LYS A 71 -27.80 -31.34 -7.64
CA LYS A 71 -26.81 -31.74 -6.63
C LYS A 71 -25.41 -31.85 -7.22
N GLU A 72 -25.27 -32.46 -8.38
CA GLU A 72 -23.97 -32.55 -9.07
C GLU A 72 -23.42 -31.16 -9.43
N ALA A 73 -24.30 -30.23 -9.81
CA ALA A 73 -23.91 -28.84 -10.03
C ALA A 73 -23.47 -28.14 -8.74
N LEU A 74 -24.15 -28.38 -7.61
CA LEU A 74 -23.75 -27.85 -6.31
C LEU A 74 -22.39 -28.39 -5.86
N GLU A 75 -22.16 -29.69 -5.97
CA GLU A 75 -20.88 -30.32 -5.58
C GLU A 75 -19.71 -29.76 -6.42
N LYS A 76 -19.92 -29.53 -7.72
CA LYS A 76 -18.92 -28.88 -8.59
C LYS A 76 -18.63 -27.46 -8.13
N LEU A 77 -19.68 -26.66 -7.90
CA LEU A 77 -19.53 -25.28 -7.48
C LEU A 77 -18.86 -25.16 -6.11
N GLU A 78 -19.17 -26.06 -5.17
CA GLU A 78 -18.50 -26.14 -3.87
C GLU A 78 -17.00 -26.46 -4.02
N SER A 79 -16.65 -27.36 -4.94
CA SER A 79 -15.24 -27.69 -5.22
C SER A 79 -14.48 -26.53 -5.85
N GLU A 80 -15.10 -25.79 -6.78
CA GLU A 80 -14.54 -24.61 -7.42
C GLU A 80 -14.36 -23.47 -6.41
N HIS A 81 -15.35 -23.23 -5.56
CA HIS A 81 -15.26 -22.23 -4.49
C HIS A 81 -14.12 -22.57 -3.52
N SER A 82 -14.02 -23.83 -3.09
CA SER A 82 -12.93 -24.26 -2.20
C SER A 82 -11.55 -24.14 -2.83
N ALA A 83 -11.43 -24.33 -4.15
CA ALA A 83 -10.18 -24.10 -4.87
C ALA A 83 -9.83 -22.61 -4.93
N MET A 84 -10.81 -21.76 -5.27
CA MET A 84 -10.64 -20.32 -5.35
C MET A 84 -10.30 -19.69 -3.98
N ASP A 85 -10.89 -20.17 -2.89
CA ASP A 85 -10.56 -19.73 -1.52
C ASP A 85 -9.08 -20.01 -1.20
N LYS A 86 -8.57 -21.20 -1.57
CA LYS A 86 -7.16 -21.54 -1.35
C LYS A 86 -6.23 -20.66 -2.17
N GLU A 87 -6.57 -20.38 -3.42
CA GLU A 87 -5.81 -19.45 -4.26
C GLU A 87 -5.81 -18.04 -3.66
N TYR A 88 -6.97 -17.56 -3.18
CA TYR A 88 -7.09 -16.27 -2.52
C TYR A 88 -6.22 -16.18 -1.25
N GLU A 89 -6.25 -17.21 -0.38
CA GLU A 89 -5.39 -17.26 0.80
C GLU A 89 -3.89 -17.21 0.45
N THR A 90 -3.47 -17.87 -0.64
CA THR A 90 -2.07 -17.83 -1.07
C THR A 90 -1.69 -16.45 -1.57
N LEU A 91 -2.56 -15.82 -2.38
CA LEU A 91 -2.34 -14.48 -2.90
C LEU A 91 -2.31 -13.44 -1.78
N GLU A 92 -3.18 -13.56 -0.78
CA GLU A 92 -3.21 -12.67 0.39
C GLU A 92 -1.91 -12.78 1.21
N LYS A 93 -1.37 -14.00 1.38
CA LYS A 93 -0.08 -14.22 2.04
C LYS A 93 1.06 -13.57 1.27
N GLU A 94 1.09 -13.68 -0.05
CA GLU A 94 2.10 -13.06 -0.89
C GLU A 94 1.99 -11.53 -0.90
N PHE A 95 0.78 -11.00 -1.02
CA PHE A 95 0.51 -9.58 -0.90
C PHE A 95 0.97 -9.03 0.45
N GLY A 96 0.71 -9.74 1.54
CA GLY A 96 1.19 -9.38 2.88
C GLY A 96 2.72 -9.32 2.97
N LYS A 97 3.44 -10.23 2.31
CA LYS A 97 4.92 -10.20 2.23
C LYS A 97 5.41 -9.00 1.43
N SER A 98 4.85 -8.76 0.25
CA SER A 98 5.20 -7.62 -0.62
C SER A 98 4.94 -6.28 0.08
N LYS A 99 3.81 -6.14 0.77
CA LYS A 99 3.48 -4.95 1.56
C LYS A 99 4.51 -4.68 2.67
N LYS A 100 4.95 -5.71 3.39
CA LYS A 100 6.00 -5.58 4.41
C LYS A 100 7.34 -5.18 3.81
N LEU A 101 7.70 -5.74 2.65
CA LEU A 101 8.94 -5.38 1.96
C LEU A 101 8.90 -3.93 1.46
N LEU A 102 7.76 -3.48 0.94
CA LEU A 102 7.54 -2.11 0.53
C LEU A 102 7.67 -1.15 1.73
N GLN A 103 7.05 -1.47 2.87
CA GLN A 103 7.18 -0.63 4.08
C GLN A 103 8.64 -0.50 4.52
N ARG A 104 9.38 -1.61 4.57
CA ARG A 104 10.82 -1.58 4.91
C ARG A 104 11.63 -0.70 3.96
N LYS A 105 11.33 -0.75 2.66
CA LYS A 105 11.98 0.09 1.66
C LYS A 105 11.61 1.57 1.82
N HIS A 106 10.36 1.85 2.15
CA HIS A 106 9.90 3.20 2.47
C HIS A 106 10.64 3.76 3.70
N ASP A 107 10.76 2.97 4.77
CA ASP A 107 11.50 3.37 5.98
C ASP A 107 12.99 3.63 5.66
N GLN A 108 13.63 2.75 4.87
CA GLN A 108 15.02 2.94 4.40
C GLN A 108 15.20 4.23 3.58
N ILE A 109 14.24 4.57 2.72
CA ILE A 109 14.26 5.82 1.97
C ILE A 109 14.15 7.02 2.92
N GLY A 110 13.29 6.93 3.95
CA GLY A 110 13.17 7.95 4.98
C GLY A 110 14.48 8.20 5.73
N ASP A 111 15.19 7.14 6.10
CA ASP A 111 16.47 7.22 6.79
C ASP A 111 17.57 7.80 5.87
N LEU A 112 17.63 7.38 4.61
CA LEU A 112 18.58 7.92 3.64
C LEU A 112 18.33 9.41 3.36
N LYS A 113 17.06 9.84 3.26
CA LYS A 113 16.71 11.26 3.10
C LYS A 113 17.20 12.10 4.29
N LYS A 114 17.03 11.61 5.52
CA LYS A 114 17.57 12.29 6.71
C LYS A 114 19.08 12.38 6.68
N ALA A 115 19.78 11.28 6.37
CA ALA A 115 21.24 11.26 6.26
C ALA A 115 21.76 12.23 5.18
N ILE A 116 21.05 12.35 4.05
CA ILE A 116 21.37 13.34 3.01
C ILE A 116 21.19 14.76 3.54
N SER A 117 20.08 15.05 4.22
CA SER A 117 19.84 16.38 4.81
C SER A 117 20.88 16.73 5.86
N ASP A 118 21.26 15.80 6.73
CA ASP A 118 22.31 16.00 7.72
C ASP A 118 23.67 16.29 7.04
N ALA A 119 24.01 15.55 5.98
CA ALA A 119 25.23 15.79 5.21
C ALA A 119 25.22 17.15 4.49
N GLN A 120 24.07 17.56 3.93
CA GLN A 120 23.88 18.87 3.31
C GLN A 120 24.07 20.00 4.33
N ASN A 121 23.48 19.88 5.52
CA ASN A 121 23.64 20.87 6.58
C ASN A 121 25.12 21.00 7.01
N VAL A 122 25.85 19.88 7.08
CA VAL A 122 27.29 19.91 7.39
C VAL A 122 28.09 20.56 6.26
N ILE A 123 27.76 20.29 4.99
CA ILE A 123 28.40 20.95 3.84
C ILE A 123 28.15 22.45 3.89
N GLU A 124 26.91 22.88 4.13
CA GLU A 124 26.54 24.29 4.22
C GLU A 124 27.28 24.99 5.36
N GLN A 125 27.35 24.37 6.55
CA GLN A 125 28.09 24.91 7.69
C GLN A 125 29.61 25.02 7.43
N ILE A 126 30.19 24.02 6.75
CA ILE A 126 31.62 24.07 6.38
C ILE A 126 31.86 25.15 5.32
N SER A 127 30.95 25.29 4.35
CA SER A 127 31.02 26.33 3.32
C SER A 127 30.88 27.73 3.93
N SER A 128 29.93 27.95 4.84
CA SER A 128 29.79 29.25 5.51
C SER A 128 31.04 29.60 6.32
N SER A 129 31.58 28.64 7.08
CA SER A 129 32.82 28.82 7.85
C SER A 129 34.03 29.08 6.95
N LYS A 130 34.13 28.41 5.78
CA LYS A 130 35.17 28.70 4.78
C LYS A 130 35.05 30.12 4.25
N LYS A 131 33.84 30.57 3.92
CA LYS A 131 33.59 31.93 3.40
C LYS A 131 33.99 32.98 4.42
N GLU A 132 33.58 32.82 5.67
CA GLU A 132 33.97 33.70 6.78
C GLU A 132 35.49 33.82 6.91
N LEU A 133 36.20 32.69 6.89
CA LEU A 133 37.66 32.67 7.05
C LEU A 133 38.38 33.31 5.85
N LEU A 134 37.92 33.08 4.62
CA LEU A 134 38.51 33.72 3.44
C LEU A 134 38.26 35.24 3.42
N VAL A 135 37.09 35.70 3.86
CA VAL A 135 36.79 37.12 4.02
C VAL A 135 37.72 37.75 5.06
N GLU A 136 37.90 37.11 6.22
CA GLU A 136 38.80 37.58 7.28
C GLU A 136 40.24 37.69 6.76
N CYS A 137 40.77 36.65 6.10
CA CYS A 137 42.10 36.70 5.49
C CYS A 137 42.24 37.83 4.45
N LYS A 138 41.19 38.10 3.67
CA LYS A 138 41.20 39.20 2.68
C LYS A 138 41.23 40.57 3.35
N VAL A 139 40.49 40.76 4.45
CA VAL A 139 40.47 42.00 5.23
C VAL A 139 41.81 42.23 5.93
N GLU A 140 42.42 41.18 6.49
CA GLU A 140 43.72 41.23 7.16
C GLU A 140 44.91 41.28 6.19
N GLN A 141 44.66 41.25 4.87
CA GLN A 141 45.67 41.25 3.81
C GLN A 141 46.67 40.08 3.93
N ILE A 142 46.17 38.92 4.35
CA ILE A 142 46.95 37.68 4.38
C ILE A 142 46.93 37.07 2.97
N GLU A 143 48.10 36.98 2.33
CA GLU A 143 48.24 36.31 1.03
C GLU A 143 48.15 34.79 1.21
N LEU A 144 47.06 34.21 0.71
CA LEU A 144 46.86 32.76 0.71
C LEU A 144 47.42 32.13 -0.57
N PRO A 145 48.22 31.06 -0.48
CA PRO A 145 48.70 30.33 -1.66
C PRO A 145 47.57 29.47 -2.23
N PHE A 146 47.21 29.70 -3.50
CA PHE A 146 46.24 28.90 -4.24
C PHE A 146 46.96 28.01 -5.25
N LEU A 147 46.38 26.83 -5.55
CA LEU A 147 46.79 26.01 -6.69
C LEU A 147 46.18 26.64 -7.96
N ASP A 148 47.01 26.87 -8.98
CA ASP A 148 46.62 27.58 -10.21
C ASP A 148 45.40 26.96 -10.92
N ASP A 149 44.46 27.84 -11.33
CA ASP A 149 43.40 27.75 -12.36
C ASP A 149 42.64 26.44 -12.61
N GLU A 150 42.50 25.57 -11.60
CA GLU A 150 41.32 24.69 -11.57
C GLU A 150 40.23 25.36 -10.75
N GLU A 151 39.44 26.19 -11.42
CA GLU A 151 38.10 26.52 -10.96
C GLU A 151 37.41 25.20 -10.66
N VAL A 152 37.13 24.94 -9.38
CA VAL A 152 36.22 23.85 -9.05
C VAL A 152 34.87 24.35 -9.50
N GLU A 153 34.41 23.89 -10.67
CA GLU A 153 33.02 24.02 -11.10
C GLU A 153 32.16 23.47 -9.95
N GLN A 154 31.62 24.37 -9.13
CA GLN A 154 30.57 24.02 -8.19
C GLN A 154 29.29 23.85 -9.00
N GLU A 155 29.22 22.76 -9.77
CA GLU A 155 27.94 22.17 -10.14
C GLU A 155 27.33 21.58 -8.87
N VAL A 156 26.82 22.45 -8.01
CA VAL A 156 25.85 22.08 -6.99
C VAL A 156 24.55 22.79 -7.31
N GLU A 157 24.05 22.57 -8.53
CA GLU A 157 22.60 22.50 -8.72
C GLU A 157 22.13 21.24 -7.99
N MET A 158 22.07 21.32 -6.67
CA MET A 158 21.19 20.45 -5.92
C MET A 158 19.78 20.94 -6.24
N GLU A 159 19.17 20.33 -7.26
CA GLU A 159 17.72 20.29 -7.38
C GLU A 159 17.20 19.80 -6.03
N THR A 160 16.80 20.76 -5.18
CA THR A 160 15.77 20.51 -4.18
C THR A 160 14.68 19.77 -4.92
N ILE A 161 14.29 18.60 -4.41
CA ILE A 161 13.11 17.90 -4.92
C ILE A 161 11.95 18.87 -4.69
N ARG A 162 11.69 19.73 -5.68
CA ARG A 162 10.62 20.71 -5.68
C ARG A 162 9.35 19.91 -5.87
N ASP A 163 8.56 19.80 -4.80
CA ASP A 163 7.15 19.48 -4.95
C ASP A 163 6.56 20.49 -5.94
N SER A 164 5.82 19.97 -6.92
CA SER A 164 5.54 20.58 -8.23
C SER A 164 4.61 21.80 -8.24
N ASP A 165 4.50 22.57 -7.15
CA ASP A 165 3.45 23.58 -6.98
C ASP A 165 3.92 24.95 -6.45
N THR A 166 5.19 25.32 -6.65
CA THR A 166 5.65 26.69 -6.36
C THR A 166 5.81 27.50 -7.65
N PRO A 167 5.11 28.62 -7.85
CA PRO A 167 5.29 29.47 -9.01
C PRO A 167 6.72 30.04 -9.02
N MET A 168 7.37 30.01 -10.19
CA MET A 168 8.66 30.66 -10.43
C MET A 168 8.58 32.15 -10.07
N GLU A 169 9.21 32.53 -8.97
CA GLU A 169 9.73 33.88 -8.80
C GLU A 169 11.15 33.94 -9.36
N ASP A 170 11.31 34.90 -10.26
CA ASP A 170 12.55 35.33 -10.91
C ASP A 170 13.47 36.04 -9.92
N ALA A 171 14.74 36.14 -10.30
CA ALA A 171 15.78 37.05 -9.82
C ALA A 171 16.77 36.58 -8.73
N ASN A 172 18.05 36.69 -9.13
CA ASN A 172 19.20 37.18 -8.33
C ASN A 172 20.38 36.22 -8.03
N GLY A 173 20.69 35.26 -8.90
CA GLY A 173 21.87 34.39 -8.76
C GLY A 173 23.24 35.00 -9.12
N THR A 174 23.30 36.22 -9.66
CA THR A 174 24.55 36.79 -10.22
C THR A 174 25.40 37.60 -9.25
N GLY A 175 24.88 37.98 -8.07
CA GLY A 175 25.62 38.73 -7.05
C GLY A 175 26.54 37.84 -6.22
N GLU A 176 26.01 36.74 -5.70
CA GLU A 176 26.74 35.83 -4.81
C GLU A 176 27.89 35.11 -5.55
N GLN A 177 27.68 34.71 -6.80
CA GLN A 177 28.71 34.06 -7.62
C GLN A 177 29.94 34.96 -7.83
N LYS A 178 29.75 36.28 -8.04
CA LYS A 178 30.86 37.24 -8.19
C LYS A 178 31.62 37.47 -6.89
N GLU A 179 30.92 37.54 -5.76
CA GLU A 179 31.56 37.69 -4.45
C GLU A 179 32.39 36.44 -4.09
N ASP A 180 31.86 35.25 -4.35
CA ASP A 180 32.55 33.98 -4.09
C ASP A 180 33.81 33.81 -4.95
N GLU A 181 33.77 34.30 -6.19
CA GLU A 181 34.92 34.37 -7.10
C GLU A 181 36.00 35.33 -6.58
N LEU A 182 35.59 36.51 -6.10
CA LEU A 182 36.47 37.55 -5.55
C LEU A 182 37.14 37.11 -4.23
N ILE A 183 36.48 36.31 -3.42
CA ILE A 183 36.97 35.81 -2.12
C ILE A 183 37.78 34.51 -2.30
N GLY A 184 37.73 33.88 -3.49
CA GLY A 184 38.47 32.63 -3.78
C GLY A 184 37.77 31.38 -3.24
N MET A 185 36.45 31.43 -3.06
CA MET A 185 35.62 30.32 -2.56
C MET A 185 35.72 29.08 -3.45
N ASN A 186 35.87 29.28 -4.76
CA ASN A 186 35.97 28.22 -5.77
C ASN A 186 37.41 27.76 -6.08
N ARG A 187 38.41 28.33 -5.38
CA ARG A 187 39.82 27.99 -5.57
C ARG A 187 40.28 26.98 -4.53
N ARG A 188 41.21 26.11 -4.92
CA ARG A 188 41.89 25.20 -3.99
C ARG A 188 43.10 25.88 -3.37
N LEU A 189 43.21 25.79 -2.04
CA LEU A 189 44.38 26.25 -1.29
C LEU A 189 45.54 25.27 -1.45
N ASP A 190 46.74 25.79 -1.69
CA ASP A 190 47.97 25.01 -1.69
C ASP A 190 48.48 24.83 -0.26
N PHE A 191 48.46 23.59 0.22
CA PHE A 191 49.02 23.23 1.53
C PHE A 191 50.42 22.62 1.41
N SER A 192 51.11 22.70 0.26
CA SER A 192 52.43 22.11 0.04
C SER A 192 53.48 22.58 1.05
N GLN A 193 53.40 23.84 1.48
CA GLN A 193 54.32 24.49 2.41
C GLN A 193 54.11 24.06 3.88
N LEU A 194 52.97 23.45 4.21
CA LEU A 194 52.72 22.94 5.56
C LEU A 194 53.43 21.62 5.81
N SER A 195 53.95 21.46 7.03
CA SER A 195 54.57 20.21 7.45
C SER A 195 53.58 19.05 7.41
N ARG A 196 54.07 17.84 7.11
CA ARG A 196 53.24 16.63 7.00
C ARG A 196 52.38 16.36 8.24
N LYS A 197 52.91 16.68 9.42
CA LYS A 197 52.18 16.58 10.69
C LYS A 197 50.97 17.52 10.74
N LEU A 198 51.09 18.74 10.21
CA LEU A 198 49.98 19.70 10.16
C LEU A 198 48.92 19.30 9.13
N ARG A 199 49.33 18.73 7.99
CA ARG A 199 48.42 18.28 6.93
C ARG A 199 47.62 17.02 7.29
N ASP A 200 48.26 16.05 7.92
CA ASP A 200 47.67 14.73 8.19
C ASP A 200 46.92 14.66 9.54
N MET A 201 46.74 15.80 10.23
CA MET A 201 45.99 15.87 11.48
C MET A 201 44.49 15.64 11.25
N ARG A 202 44.04 14.40 11.46
CA ARG A 202 42.62 14.01 11.39
C ARG A 202 41.85 14.19 12.69
N SER A 203 42.52 14.30 13.84
CA SER A 203 41.86 14.41 15.15
C SER A 203 41.53 15.87 15.49
N ALA A 204 40.27 16.13 15.85
CA ALA A 204 39.80 17.46 16.26
C ALA A 204 40.53 17.98 17.51
N ASP A 205 40.85 17.10 18.45
CA ASP A 205 41.57 17.48 19.67
C ASP A 205 43.03 17.84 19.40
N ALA A 206 43.66 17.20 18.41
CA ALA A 206 45.00 17.55 18.00
C ALA A 206 45.04 18.93 17.33
N ARG A 207 44.05 19.25 16.47
CA ARG A 207 43.90 20.56 15.82
C ARG A 207 43.72 21.68 16.85
N LYS A 208 42.79 21.51 17.79
CA LYS A 208 42.57 22.52 18.86
C LYS A 208 43.82 22.82 19.68
N LYS A 209 44.62 21.79 19.97
CA LYS A 209 45.89 21.96 20.70
C LYS A 209 46.91 22.73 19.88
N THR A 210 47.06 22.42 18.59
CA THR A 210 47.98 23.17 17.72
C THR A 210 47.53 24.61 17.53
N ASP A 211 46.23 24.86 17.39
CA ASP A 211 45.67 26.21 17.25
C ASP A 211 45.93 27.04 18.50
N SER A 212 45.79 26.45 19.69
CA SER A 212 46.14 27.11 20.95
C SER A 212 47.62 27.51 21.01
N VAL A 213 48.51 26.65 20.52
CA VAL A 213 49.96 26.94 20.50
C VAL A 213 50.26 28.10 19.55
N PHE A 214 49.68 28.10 18.35
CA PHE A 214 49.85 29.21 17.41
C PHE A 214 49.28 30.52 17.93
N LEU A 215 48.14 30.49 18.62
CA LEU A 215 47.54 31.68 19.22
C LEU A 215 48.42 32.27 20.32
N ASP A 216 49.05 31.41 21.14
CA ASP A 216 49.96 31.85 22.19
C ASP A 216 51.27 32.43 21.61
N GLU A 217 51.81 31.84 20.54
CA GLU A 217 52.94 32.40 19.79
C GLU A 217 52.60 33.76 19.17
N HIS A 218 51.42 33.89 18.57
CA HIS A 218 50.94 35.15 18.01
C HIS A 218 50.83 36.25 19.09
N LYS A 219 50.21 35.95 20.24
CA LYS A 219 50.12 36.89 21.37
C LYS A 219 51.51 37.32 21.86
N LYS A 220 52.46 36.39 21.90
CA LYS A 220 53.84 36.69 22.28
C LYS A 220 54.49 37.67 21.29
N ILE A 221 54.38 37.42 19.99
CA ILE A 221 54.92 38.32 18.95
C ILE A 221 54.23 39.69 19.02
N ALA A 222 52.90 39.73 19.16
CA ALA A 222 52.15 40.97 19.31
C ALA A 222 52.64 41.80 20.52
N SER A 223 52.84 41.15 21.67
CA SER A 223 53.38 41.83 22.87
C SER A 223 54.81 42.36 22.67
N GLN A 224 55.62 41.69 21.86
CA GLN A 224 56.97 42.14 21.53
C GLN A 224 56.93 43.37 20.60
N ILE A 225 56.03 43.39 19.62
CA ILE A 225 55.81 44.55 18.73
C ILE A 225 55.33 45.75 19.56
N GLU A 226 54.36 45.56 20.46
CA GLU A 226 53.86 46.61 21.33
C GLU A 226 54.95 47.15 22.28
N ALA A 227 55.82 46.28 22.78
CA ALA A 227 56.98 46.68 23.59
C ALA A 227 58.07 47.44 22.78
N LEU A 228 58.16 47.24 21.46
CA LEU A 228 59.08 47.96 20.58
C LEU A 228 58.52 49.33 20.12
N ALA A 229 57.22 49.56 20.21
CA ALA A 229 56.57 50.82 19.85
C ALA A 229 57.14 52.09 20.54
N PRO A 230 57.47 52.10 21.85
CA PRO A 230 58.11 53.27 22.48
C PRO A 230 59.52 53.55 21.96
N ASN A 231 60.28 52.53 21.55
CA ASN A 231 61.60 52.72 20.95
C ASN A 231 61.48 53.33 19.54
N LEU A 232 60.44 52.96 18.78
CA LEU A 232 60.16 53.53 17.46
C LEU A 232 59.81 55.03 17.54
N ARG A 233 59.00 55.43 18.53
CA ARG A 233 58.70 56.85 18.79
C ARG A 233 59.92 57.65 19.23
N ALA A 234 60.82 57.03 19.99
CA ALA A 234 62.07 57.66 20.40
C ALA A 234 63.03 57.86 19.21
N THR A 235 63.09 56.91 18.27
CA THR A 235 63.86 57.05 17.02
C THR A 235 63.27 58.09 16.08
N GLU A 236 61.95 58.16 15.92
CA GLU A 236 61.28 59.22 15.14
C GLU A 236 61.59 60.62 15.69
N HIS A 237 61.56 60.79 17.01
CA HIS A 237 61.95 62.06 17.64
C HIS A 237 63.45 62.36 17.52
N MET A 238 64.32 61.35 17.51
CA MET A 238 65.74 61.55 17.27
C MET A 238 66.04 61.94 15.82
N ASP A 239 65.36 61.33 14.85
CA ASP A 239 65.46 61.69 13.43
C ASP A 239 64.95 63.12 13.18
N ASP A 240 63.84 63.52 13.81
CA ASP A 240 63.33 64.91 13.77
C ASP A 240 64.32 65.91 14.37
N VAL A 241 65.00 65.54 15.46
CA VAL A 241 66.03 66.38 16.09
C VAL A 241 67.29 66.44 15.21
N GLN A 242 67.70 65.34 14.57
CA GLN A 242 68.82 65.33 13.63
C GLN A 242 68.54 66.15 12.37
N HIS A 243 67.32 66.10 11.83
CA HIS A 243 66.91 66.92 10.70
C HIS A 243 66.87 68.43 11.01
N ARG A 244 66.71 68.82 12.28
CA ARG A 244 66.75 70.22 12.72
C ARG A 244 68.15 70.75 13.04
N VAL A 245 69.14 69.88 13.16
CA VAL A 245 70.52 70.22 13.59
C VAL A 245 71.52 70.24 12.41
N GLN A 246 71.06 69.93 11.19
CA GLN A 246 71.74 70.24 9.92
C GLN A 246 71.18 71.52 9.31
#